data_AF-G9KB90-F1
#
_entry.id   AF-G9KB90-F1
#
_cell.length_a   1.000
_cell.length_b   1.000
_cell.length_c   1.000
_cell.angle_alpha   90.00
_cell.angle_beta   90.00
_cell.angle_gamma   90.00
#
_symmetry.space_group_name_H-M   'P 1'
#
loop_
_entity.id
_entity.type
_entity.pdbx_description
1 polymer ?
#
loop_
_entity_poly.entity_id
_entity_poly.type
_entity_poly.pdbx_seq_one_letter_code
_entity_poly.pdbx_strand_id
1 'polypeptide(L)'
;QDDNLNISIPVFSIHGNHDDPTGADALCALDILSCAGFVNHFGRSVSVEKIDISPVLLQKGSTKIALYGLGSIPDERLYRMFVNKKVTMLRPKEDENSWFNLFVIHQNRSKHGNTNFIPEQFLDDFIDLVIWGHEHECKIAPTKNEQQLFYVSQPGSSVVTSLSPGETVKKHVGLLRVKGRKMNMQKIPLHTVRQFFMEDIVLADHPDIFNPDNPKVTQTVQSFCLEKIKEMLENAER
;
A
#
# COMPACT_ATOMS: atom_id res chain seq x y z
N GLN A 1 -3.02 13.75 24.47
CA GLN A 1 -2.25 12.73 25.21
C GLN A 1 -3.08 12.39 26.44
N ASP A 2 -3.23 11.11 26.78
CA ASP A 2 -4.01 10.67 27.95
C ASP A 2 -3.07 10.42 29.12
N ASP A 3 -3.32 11.08 30.25
CA ASP A 3 -2.46 11.01 31.44
C ASP A 3 -2.55 9.66 32.17
N ASN A 4 -3.55 8.83 31.86
CA ASN A 4 -3.76 7.52 32.47
C ASN A 4 -3.14 6.37 31.65
N LEU A 5 -2.61 6.64 30.46
CA LEU A 5 -2.06 5.64 29.55
C LEU A 5 -0.61 5.95 29.18
N ASN A 6 0.33 5.13 29.66
CA ASN A 6 1.73 5.22 29.27
C ASN A 6 2.02 4.37 28.03
N ILE A 7 1.80 4.95 26.84
CA ILE A 7 2.06 4.29 25.54
C ILE A 7 3.49 4.53 25.08
N SER A 8 4.26 3.46 24.90
CA SER A 8 5.66 3.51 24.44
C SER A 8 5.81 3.58 22.92
N ILE A 9 4.86 3.01 22.17
CA ILE A 9 4.88 2.94 20.70
C ILE A 9 3.49 3.35 20.19
N PRO A 10 3.28 4.62 19.80
CA PRO A 10 2.03 5.05 19.22
C PRO A 10 1.86 4.47 17.80
N VAL A 11 0.65 4.02 17.48
CA VAL A 11 0.28 3.56 16.13
C VAL A 11 -0.54 4.64 15.45
N PHE A 12 -0.20 4.97 14.21
CA PHE A 12 -0.97 5.87 13.35
C PHE A 12 -1.48 5.06 12.16
N SER A 13 -2.78 5.14 11.87
CA SER A 13 -3.37 4.45 10.72
C SER A 13 -4.42 5.31 10.03
N ILE A 14 -4.50 5.17 8.71
CA ILE A 14 -5.67 5.53 7.92
C ILE A 14 -6.55 4.27 7.78
N HIS A 15 -7.83 4.44 7.48
CA HIS A 15 -8.68 3.32 7.08
C HIS A 15 -8.46 2.95 5.60
N GLY A 16 -8.53 1.67 5.29
CA GLY A 16 -8.58 1.12 3.94
C GLY A 16 -10.01 0.99 3.41
N ASN A 17 -10.18 0.16 2.37
CA ASN A 17 -11.47 -0.16 1.75
C ASN A 17 -12.22 -1.32 2.43
N HIS A 18 -11.56 -2.07 3.31
CA HIS A 18 -12.15 -3.22 4.04
C HIS A 18 -12.48 -2.89 5.50
N ASP A 19 -11.75 -1.95 6.08
CA ASP A 19 -11.91 -1.38 7.41
C ASP A 19 -12.49 0.05 7.32
N ASP A 20 -13.34 0.30 6.32
CA ASP A 20 -13.95 1.60 6.06
C ASP A 20 -15.03 1.96 7.09
N PRO A 21 -15.41 3.25 7.20
CA PRO A 21 -16.47 3.67 8.10
C PRO A 21 -17.84 3.08 7.72
N THR A 22 -18.55 2.52 8.69
CA THR A 22 -19.86 1.88 8.48
C THR A 22 -20.81 2.12 9.67
N GLY A 23 -22.06 1.68 9.52
CA GLY A 23 -23.10 1.75 10.57
C GLY A 23 -23.68 3.15 10.77
N ALA A 24 -24.54 3.27 11.80
CA ALA A 24 -25.31 4.49 12.09
C ALA A 24 -24.41 5.68 12.44
N ASP A 25 -23.33 5.44 13.19
CA ASP A 25 -22.39 6.47 13.63
C ASP A 25 -21.28 6.73 12.60
N ALA A 26 -21.29 6.01 11.48
CA ALA A 26 -20.25 6.04 10.46
C ALA A 26 -18.84 5.92 11.08
N LEU A 27 -18.61 4.94 11.93
CA LEU A 27 -17.31 4.66 12.56
C LEU A 27 -16.64 3.48 11.86
N CYS A 28 -15.31 3.40 11.96
CA CYS A 28 -14.52 2.28 11.46
C CYS A 28 -13.93 1.46 12.61
N ALA A 29 -13.38 0.28 12.30
CA ALA A 29 -12.73 -0.57 13.29
C ALA A 29 -11.57 0.14 14.02
N LEU A 30 -10.88 1.06 13.32
CA LEU A 30 -9.81 1.86 13.92
C LEU A 30 -10.32 2.81 15.01
N ASP A 31 -11.57 3.26 14.94
CA ASP A 31 -12.16 4.13 15.98
C ASP A 31 -12.37 3.37 17.29
N ILE A 32 -12.65 2.06 17.23
CA ILE A 32 -12.73 1.19 18.41
C ILE A 32 -11.33 1.05 19.05
N LEU A 33 -10.29 0.82 18.25
CA LEU A 33 -8.91 0.74 18.73
C LEU A 33 -8.40 2.08 19.26
N SER A 34 -8.86 3.18 18.66
CA SER A 34 -8.58 4.53 19.12
C SER A 34 -9.26 4.83 20.44
N CYS A 35 -10.50 4.40 20.63
CA CYS A 35 -11.22 4.52 21.90
C CYS A 35 -10.48 3.78 23.03
N ALA A 36 -9.87 2.64 22.73
CA ALA A 36 -9.04 1.88 23.66
C ALA A 36 -7.63 2.50 23.91
N GLY A 37 -7.26 3.57 23.19
CA GLY A 37 -6.00 4.28 23.37
C GLY A 37 -4.79 3.68 22.63
N PHE A 38 -4.98 2.67 21.77
CA PHE A 38 -3.88 1.97 21.08
C PHE A 38 -3.55 2.53 19.70
N VAL A 39 -4.51 3.18 19.02
CA VAL A 39 -4.38 3.66 17.64
C VAL A 39 -4.77 5.13 17.54
N ASN A 40 -4.05 5.89 16.72
CA ASN A 40 -4.41 7.24 16.30
C ASN A 40 -4.92 7.15 14.87
N HIS A 41 -6.25 7.13 14.71
CA HIS A 41 -6.88 7.17 13.40
C HIS A 41 -6.77 8.58 12.80
N PHE A 42 -6.19 8.71 11.60
CA PHE A 42 -6.03 10.00 10.91
C PHE A 42 -6.42 9.88 9.42
N GLY A 43 -6.51 11.02 8.73
CA GLY A 43 -6.69 11.05 7.27
C GLY A 43 -8.11 10.77 6.77
N ARG A 44 -9.11 10.64 7.65
CA ARG A 44 -10.52 10.51 7.27
C ARG A 44 -11.04 11.81 6.64
N SER A 45 -11.52 11.74 5.40
CA SER A 45 -12.20 12.86 4.74
C SER A 45 -13.71 12.84 5.02
N VAL A 46 -14.26 13.97 5.47
CA VAL A 46 -15.69 14.10 5.82
C VAL A 46 -16.50 14.72 4.67
N SER A 47 -15.90 15.63 3.92
CA SER A 47 -16.63 16.41 2.91
C SER A 47 -16.83 15.64 1.60
N VAL A 48 -18.00 15.83 1.01
CA VAL A 48 -18.37 15.22 -0.28
C VAL A 48 -17.91 16.07 -1.47
N GLU A 49 -17.88 17.39 -1.31
CA GLU A 49 -17.63 18.36 -2.39
C GLU A 49 -16.15 18.70 -2.60
N LYS A 50 -15.37 18.74 -1.52
CA LYS A 50 -13.94 19.06 -1.54
C LYS A 50 -13.20 18.27 -0.45
N ILE A 51 -11.93 17.95 -0.70
CA ILE A 51 -11.06 17.25 0.24
C ILE A 51 -9.95 18.23 0.62
N ASP A 52 -9.97 18.70 1.86
CA ASP A 52 -8.89 19.50 2.44
C ASP A 52 -8.09 18.60 3.39
N ILE A 53 -6.88 18.22 3.00
CA ILE A 53 -6.02 17.31 3.77
C ILE A 53 -5.14 18.13 4.72
N SER A 54 -5.37 17.97 6.02
CA SER A 54 -4.55 18.62 7.06
C SER A 54 -3.49 17.66 7.61
N PRO A 55 -2.25 18.12 7.86
CA PRO A 55 -1.20 17.28 8.40
C PRO A 55 -1.31 17.12 9.92
N VAL A 56 -0.97 15.93 10.40
CA VAL A 56 -0.56 15.73 11.79
C VAL A 56 0.89 16.20 11.90
N LEU A 57 1.15 17.12 12.83
CA LEU A 57 2.48 17.70 13.02
C LEU A 57 3.22 16.95 14.12
N LEU A 58 4.33 16.31 13.76
CA LEU A 58 5.17 15.53 14.67
C LEU A 58 6.56 16.15 14.74
N GLN A 59 7.14 16.19 15.95
CA GLN A 59 8.49 16.70 16.15
C GLN A 59 9.28 15.78 17.08
N LYS A 60 10.53 15.47 16.68
CA LYS A 60 11.49 14.76 17.51
C LYS A 60 12.83 15.48 17.47
N GLY A 61 13.22 16.09 18.59
CA GLY A 61 14.36 17.00 18.63
C GLY A 61 14.17 18.14 17.63
N SER A 62 15.13 18.32 16.70
CA SER A 62 15.05 19.32 15.64
C SER A 62 14.36 18.84 14.35
N THR A 63 14.00 17.56 14.25
CA THR A 63 13.36 17.00 13.05
C THR A 63 11.83 17.14 13.15
N LYS A 64 11.22 17.67 12.09
CA LYS A 64 9.79 17.95 11.97
C LYS A 64 9.18 17.13 10.84
N ILE A 65 8.08 16.44 11.08
CA ILE A 65 7.33 15.64 10.09
C ILE A 65 5.91 16.19 9.98
N ALA A 66 5.48 16.52 8.77
CA ALA A 66 4.10 16.81 8.45
C ALA A 66 3.49 15.52 7.85
N LEU A 67 2.71 14.80 8.65
CA LEU A 67 2.10 13.53 8.29
C LEU A 67 0.70 13.77 7.73
N TYR A 68 0.58 13.64 6.41
CA TYR A 68 -0.68 13.69 5.69
C TYR A 68 -1.25 12.29 5.54
N GLY A 69 -2.57 12.17 5.58
CA GLY A 69 -3.27 10.90 5.39
C GLY A 69 -4.51 11.09 4.54
N LEU A 70 -4.80 10.11 3.70
CA LEU A 70 -6.07 9.99 3.00
C LEU A 70 -6.57 8.56 3.14
N GLY A 71 -7.58 8.37 4.00
CA GLY A 71 -8.33 7.12 4.08
C GLY A 71 -8.95 6.75 2.74
N SER A 72 -9.27 5.47 2.56
CA SER A 72 -9.79 4.98 1.29
C SER A 72 -11.05 5.74 0.85
N ILE A 73 -11.09 6.07 -0.43
CA ILE A 73 -12.19 6.73 -1.13
C ILE A 73 -12.33 5.97 -2.45
N PRO A 74 -13.56 5.70 -2.95
CA PRO A 74 -13.72 5.09 -4.27
C PRO A 74 -12.91 5.81 -5.36
N ASP A 75 -12.07 5.08 -6.08
CA ASP A 75 -11.06 5.67 -6.97
C ASP A 75 -11.67 6.62 -8.01
N GLU A 76 -12.78 6.24 -8.65
CA GLU A 76 -13.45 7.09 -9.65
C GLU A 76 -13.84 8.45 -9.09
N ARG A 77 -14.32 8.47 -7.84
CA ARG A 77 -14.69 9.70 -7.14
C ARG A 77 -13.44 10.54 -6.89
N LEU A 78 -12.40 9.94 -6.32
CA LEU A 78 -11.18 10.67 -5.98
C LEU A 78 -10.47 11.19 -7.25
N TYR A 79 -10.40 10.39 -8.31
CA TYR A 79 -9.89 10.78 -9.61
C TYR A 79 -10.60 12.03 -10.13
N ARG A 80 -11.94 12.01 -10.14
CA ARG A 80 -12.75 13.18 -10.55
C ARG A 80 -12.49 14.39 -9.67
N MET A 81 -12.28 14.21 -8.37
CA MET A 81 -11.97 15.31 -7.45
C MET A 81 -10.60 15.93 -7.74
N PHE A 82 -9.58 15.13 -8.06
CA PHE A 82 -8.28 15.65 -8.50
C PHE A 82 -8.38 16.42 -9.82
N VAL A 83 -9.08 15.87 -10.82
CA VAL A 83 -9.30 16.53 -12.11
C VAL A 83 -10.00 17.88 -11.91
N ASN A 84 -11.02 17.93 -11.06
CA ASN A 84 -11.79 19.14 -10.77
C ASN A 84 -11.11 20.09 -9.77
N LYS A 85 -9.85 19.83 -9.39
CA LYS A 85 -9.09 20.64 -8.41
C LYS A 85 -9.84 20.83 -7.08
N LYS A 86 -10.50 19.76 -6.62
CA LYS A 86 -11.24 19.70 -5.35
C LYS A 86 -10.47 18.98 -4.24
N VAL A 87 -9.21 18.61 -4.47
CA VAL A 87 -8.30 18.06 -3.46
C VAL A 87 -7.21 19.09 -3.20
N THR A 88 -7.05 19.50 -1.95
CA THR A 88 -6.04 20.49 -1.53
C THR A 88 -5.33 19.99 -0.28
N MET A 89 -4.00 20.02 -0.26
CA MET A 89 -3.22 19.74 0.94
C MET A 89 -2.84 21.03 1.66
N LEU A 90 -3.26 21.16 2.92
CA LEU A 90 -2.99 22.35 3.73
C LEU A 90 -1.57 22.27 4.30
N ARG A 91 -0.73 23.27 4.01
CA ARG A 91 0.64 23.30 4.51
C ARG A 91 0.71 23.90 5.92
N PRO A 92 1.69 23.49 6.76
CA PRO A 92 1.90 24.10 8.07
C PRO A 92 2.13 25.60 7.96
N LYS A 93 1.47 26.40 8.80
CA LYS A 93 1.57 27.89 8.74
C LYS A 93 2.98 28.41 9.01
N GLU A 94 3.73 27.71 9.85
CA GLU A 94 5.06 28.12 10.28
C GLU A 94 6.13 27.29 9.58
N ASP A 95 7.09 27.99 8.97
CA ASP A 95 8.34 27.42 8.45
C ASP A 95 8.09 26.22 7.51
N GLU A 96 7.27 26.42 6.48
CA GLU A 96 6.82 25.37 5.55
C GLU A 96 7.95 24.47 5.02
N ASN A 97 9.14 25.03 4.81
CA ASN A 97 10.29 24.34 4.22
C ASN A 97 11.09 23.48 5.19
N SER A 98 10.74 23.48 6.48
CA SER A 98 11.43 22.72 7.52
C SER A 98 10.84 21.34 7.78
N TRP A 99 9.65 21.07 7.24
CA TRP A 99 8.92 19.83 7.46
C TRP A 99 9.34 18.77 6.43
N PHE A 100 9.53 17.55 6.90
CA PHE A 100 9.53 16.37 6.04
C PHE A 100 8.07 15.98 5.78
N ASN A 101 7.64 16.02 4.53
CA ASN A 101 6.25 15.82 4.13
C ASN A 101 6.03 14.34 3.78
N LEU A 102 5.34 13.64 4.68
CA LEU A 102 5.01 12.22 4.54
C LEU A 102 3.52 12.08 4.23
N PHE A 103 3.18 11.41 3.13
CA PHE A 103 1.79 11.17 2.76
C PHE A 103 1.46 9.69 2.75
N VAL A 104 0.35 9.29 3.38
CA VAL A 104 -0.14 7.91 3.39
C VAL A 104 -1.49 7.84 2.69
N ILE A 105 -1.61 6.97 1.69
CA ILE A 105 -2.85 6.81 0.90
C ILE A 105 -3.20 5.34 0.68
N HIS A 106 -4.49 5.07 0.51
CA HIS A 106 -5.02 3.74 0.22
C HIS A 106 -5.90 3.80 -1.04
N GLN A 107 -5.28 3.69 -2.22
CA GLN A 107 -5.93 3.85 -3.55
C GLN A 107 -5.29 2.90 -4.58
N ASN A 108 -6.01 2.58 -5.66
CA ASN A 108 -5.41 1.87 -6.80
C ASN A 108 -4.27 2.70 -7.41
N ARG A 109 -3.12 2.05 -7.61
CA ARG A 109 -1.94 2.62 -8.28
C ARG A 109 -1.86 2.13 -9.73
N SER A 110 -2.13 0.84 -9.95
CA SER A 110 -2.15 0.26 -11.29
C SER A 110 -3.42 0.65 -12.05
N LYS A 111 -3.29 0.78 -13.37
CA LYS A 111 -4.41 1.15 -14.24
C LYS A 111 -5.38 -0.02 -14.40
N HIS A 112 -6.48 -0.01 -13.66
CA HIS A 112 -7.58 -0.99 -13.81
C HIS A 112 -8.72 -0.49 -14.74
N GLY A 113 -8.68 0.77 -15.15
CA GLY A 113 -9.65 1.39 -16.06
C GLY A 113 -9.21 2.79 -16.47
N ASN A 114 -10.13 3.61 -16.99
CA ASN A 114 -9.80 4.99 -17.34
C ASN A 114 -9.61 5.88 -16.11
N THR A 115 -10.38 5.63 -15.05
CA THR A 115 -10.41 6.42 -13.80
C THR A 115 -10.33 5.57 -12.53
N ASN A 116 -10.15 4.26 -12.66
CA ASN A 116 -10.05 3.28 -11.55
C ASN A 116 -8.62 3.13 -11.05
N PHE A 117 -7.95 4.26 -10.82
CA PHE A 117 -6.62 4.38 -10.25
C PHE A 117 -6.32 5.86 -10.02
N ILE A 118 -5.32 6.17 -9.19
CA ILE A 118 -4.84 7.54 -9.01
C ILE A 118 -3.44 7.66 -9.61
N PRO A 119 -3.27 8.45 -10.69
CA PRO A 119 -1.95 8.76 -11.22
C PRO A 119 -1.07 9.46 -10.18
N GLU A 120 0.18 9.06 -10.05
CA GLU A 120 1.13 9.69 -9.12
C GLU A 120 1.27 11.20 -9.40
N GLN A 121 1.09 11.62 -10.66
CA GLN A 121 1.14 13.01 -11.10
C GLN A 121 0.04 13.89 -10.48
N PHE A 122 -1.03 13.30 -9.94
CA PHE A 122 -2.08 14.07 -9.28
C PHE A 122 -1.68 14.55 -7.89
N LEU A 123 -0.68 13.91 -7.28
CA LEU A 123 -0.21 14.27 -5.95
C LEU A 123 0.70 15.49 -6.01
N ASP A 124 0.62 16.35 -4.99
CA ASP A 124 1.42 17.57 -4.92
C ASP A 124 2.93 17.28 -4.81
N ASP A 125 3.73 18.10 -5.50
CA ASP A 125 5.19 17.93 -5.62
C ASP A 125 5.98 18.28 -4.35
N PHE A 126 5.36 18.96 -3.39
CA PHE A 126 6.00 19.32 -2.11
C PHE A 126 6.17 18.11 -1.18
N ILE A 127 5.50 17.00 -1.47
CA ILE A 127 5.60 15.76 -0.71
C ILE A 127 7.02 15.20 -0.85
N ASP A 128 7.61 14.66 0.23
CA ASP A 128 8.94 14.04 0.17
C ASP A 128 8.84 12.52 -0.01
N LEU A 129 7.87 11.87 0.65
CA LEU A 129 7.64 10.42 0.60
C LEU A 129 6.14 10.09 0.63
N VAL A 130 5.71 9.20 -0.26
CA VAL A 130 4.37 8.61 -0.30
C VAL A 130 4.43 7.15 0.12
N ILE A 131 3.59 6.76 1.08
CA ILE A 131 3.29 5.37 1.43
C ILE A 131 1.99 4.97 0.73
N TRP A 132 2.10 4.07 -0.24
CA TRP A 132 0.96 3.59 -1.03
C TRP A 132 0.48 2.24 -0.50
N GLY A 133 -0.68 2.22 0.16
CA GLY A 133 -1.09 1.14 1.05
C GLY A 133 -2.16 0.17 0.53
N HIS A 134 -2.79 0.44 -0.62
CA HIS A 134 -3.84 -0.44 -1.16
C HIS A 134 -3.30 -1.63 -1.94
N GLU A 135 -2.19 -1.43 -2.67
CA GLU A 135 -1.62 -2.46 -3.52
C GLU A 135 -0.91 -3.53 -2.70
N HIS A 136 -1.22 -4.81 -2.98
CA HIS A 136 -0.72 -5.94 -2.19
C HIS A 136 0.68 -6.42 -2.63
N GLU A 137 1.11 -6.10 -3.84
CA GLU A 137 2.45 -6.41 -4.35
C GLU A 137 3.50 -5.64 -3.54
N CYS A 138 4.52 -6.34 -3.03
CA CYS A 138 5.57 -5.75 -2.21
C CYS A 138 6.60 -5.00 -3.07
N LYS A 139 6.48 -3.68 -3.14
CA LYS A 139 7.43 -2.73 -3.75
C LYS A 139 7.91 -1.72 -2.69
N ILE A 140 8.39 -2.25 -1.57
CA ILE A 140 8.66 -1.49 -0.35
C ILE A 140 9.90 -0.58 -0.43
N ALA A 141 10.83 -0.89 -1.34
CA ALA A 141 11.99 -0.04 -1.54
C ALA A 141 11.53 1.27 -2.21
N PRO A 142 11.78 2.45 -1.62
CA PRO A 142 11.29 3.69 -2.19
C PRO A 142 11.87 3.96 -3.57
N THR A 143 11.01 4.18 -4.56
CA THR A 143 11.40 4.56 -5.93
C THR A 143 11.04 6.01 -6.18
N LYS A 144 11.93 6.77 -6.82
CA LYS A 144 11.68 8.18 -7.12
C LYS A 144 10.73 8.31 -8.31
N ASN A 145 9.70 9.13 -8.17
CA ASN A 145 8.88 9.54 -9.32
C ASN A 145 9.68 10.55 -10.17
N GLU A 146 9.73 10.35 -11.48
CA GLU A 146 10.56 11.18 -12.37
C GLU A 146 10.03 12.62 -12.54
N GLN A 147 8.71 12.80 -12.45
CA GLN A 147 8.04 14.09 -12.66
C GLN A 147 7.90 14.88 -11.36
N GLN A 148 7.31 14.26 -10.34
CA GLN A 148 7.02 14.90 -9.05
C GLN A 148 8.19 14.82 -8.05
N LEU A 149 9.23 14.04 -8.35
CA LEU A 149 10.49 13.94 -7.59
C LEU A 149 10.39 13.40 -6.15
N PHE A 150 9.19 13.18 -5.61
CA PHE A 150 8.98 12.44 -4.37
C PHE A 150 9.31 10.95 -4.53
N TYR A 151 9.53 10.27 -3.41
CA TYR A 151 9.65 8.82 -3.40
C TYR A 151 8.30 8.15 -3.15
N VAL A 152 8.05 7.02 -3.79
CA VAL A 152 6.90 6.15 -3.51
C VAL A 152 7.40 4.84 -2.93
N SER A 153 6.87 4.47 -1.78
CA SER A 153 7.05 3.17 -1.14
C SER A 153 5.70 2.46 -1.12
N GLN A 154 5.63 1.26 -1.68
CA GLN A 154 4.43 0.42 -1.67
C GLN A 154 4.74 -0.86 -0.88
N PRO A 155 4.47 -0.90 0.43
CA PRO A 155 4.92 -2.00 1.30
C PRO A 155 4.41 -3.38 0.88
N GLY A 156 3.25 -3.44 0.24
CA GLY A 156 2.50 -4.67 0.02
C GLY A 156 1.71 -5.08 1.26
N SER A 157 0.96 -6.18 1.12
CA SER A 157 0.19 -6.79 2.21
C SER A 157 1.09 -7.64 3.13
N SER A 158 0.59 -7.97 4.32
CA SER A 158 1.20 -8.94 5.24
C SER A 158 0.64 -10.36 5.08
N VAL A 159 -0.27 -10.56 4.12
CA VAL A 159 -0.94 -11.82 3.83
C VAL A 159 -1.35 -11.85 2.36
N VAL A 160 -1.30 -13.02 1.74
CA VAL A 160 -1.81 -13.24 0.39
C VAL A 160 -3.33 -13.36 0.46
N THR A 161 -4.06 -12.45 -0.19
CA THR A 161 -5.53 -12.49 -0.25
C THR A 161 -6.05 -12.87 -1.63
N SER A 162 -5.20 -12.85 -2.65
CA SER A 162 -5.50 -13.29 -4.01
C SER A 162 -4.33 -14.08 -4.62
N LEU A 163 -4.63 -15.09 -5.42
CA LEU A 163 -3.60 -15.88 -6.14
C LEU A 163 -3.19 -15.15 -7.42
N SER A 164 -2.47 -14.04 -7.28
CA SER A 164 -2.00 -13.20 -8.39
C SER A 164 -0.48 -13.11 -8.43
N PRO A 165 0.15 -12.81 -9.59
CA PRO A 165 1.61 -12.70 -9.69
C PRO A 165 2.22 -11.71 -8.69
N GLY A 166 1.59 -10.56 -8.45
CA GLY A 166 2.07 -9.57 -7.49
C GLY A 166 2.07 -10.08 -6.04
N GLU A 167 1.19 -11.02 -5.71
CA GLU A 167 1.11 -11.61 -4.37
C GLU A 167 2.20 -12.66 -4.09
N THR A 168 2.86 -13.18 -5.14
CA THR A 168 4.02 -14.09 -5.02
C THR A 168 5.27 -13.40 -4.49
N VAL A 169 5.36 -12.07 -4.65
CA VAL A 169 6.51 -11.28 -4.22
C VAL A 169 6.64 -11.36 -2.69
N LYS A 170 7.82 -11.75 -2.21
CA LYS A 170 8.11 -11.93 -0.78
C LYS A 170 7.72 -10.67 0.01
N LYS A 171 6.91 -10.85 1.05
CA LYS A 171 6.37 -9.75 1.86
C LYS A 171 7.41 -9.18 2.83
N HIS A 172 7.38 -7.87 3.01
CA HIS A 172 8.29 -7.13 3.87
C HIS A 172 7.54 -6.05 4.65
N VAL A 173 8.12 -5.64 5.78
CA VAL A 173 7.82 -4.36 6.43
C VAL A 173 9.01 -3.41 6.29
N GLY A 174 8.79 -2.13 6.55
CA GLY A 174 9.78 -1.08 6.35
C GLY A 174 10.17 -0.41 7.66
N LEU A 175 11.48 -0.27 7.90
CA LEU A 175 12.01 0.56 8.96
C LEU A 175 12.45 1.90 8.36
N LEU A 176 11.58 2.90 8.47
CA LEU A 176 11.80 4.25 7.99
C LEU A 176 12.57 5.07 9.03
N ARG A 177 13.65 5.74 8.59
CA ARG A 177 14.39 6.72 9.38
C ARG A 177 14.28 8.08 8.71
N VAL A 178 13.88 9.10 9.48
CA VAL A 178 13.81 10.50 9.02
C VAL A 178 14.72 11.35 9.90
N LYS A 179 15.56 12.19 9.29
CA LYS A 179 16.42 13.16 9.99
C LYS A 179 16.46 14.47 9.19
N GLY A 180 16.03 15.56 9.81
CA GLY A 180 15.73 16.79 9.08
C GLY A 180 14.69 16.49 8.00
N ARG A 181 15.05 16.72 6.72
CA ARG A 181 14.21 16.40 5.55
C ARG A 181 14.75 15.25 4.69
N LYS A 182 15.68 14.47 5.21
CA LYS A 182 16.23 13.29 4.53
C LYS A 182 15.66 12.03 5.16
N MET A 183 15.49 11.00 4.34
CA MET A 183 14.98 9.72 4.77
C MET A 183 15.84 8.55 4.29
N ASN A 184 15.69 7.41 4.95
CA ASN A 184 16.19 6.13 4.49
C ASN A 184 15.21 5.03 4.92
N MET A 185 14.94 4.08 4.02
CA MET A 185 14.04 2.95 4.27
C MET A 185 14.83 1.64 4.24
N GLN A 186 14.86 0.92 5.37
CA GLN A 186 15.39 -0.43 5.44
C GLN A 186 14.25 -1.44 5.33
N LYS A 187 14.29 -2.32 4.32
CA LYS A 187 13.32 -3.43 4.21
C LYS A 187 13.64 -4.56 5.19
N ILE A 188 12.60 -5.13 5.81
CA ILE A 188 12.69 -6.24 6.76
C ILE A 188 11.72 -7.34 6.29
N PRO A 189 12.21 -8.54 5.94
CA PRO A 189 11.34 -9.63 5.48
C PRO A 189 10.44 -10.15 6.60
N LEU A 190 9.19 -10.47 6.27
CA LEU A 190 8.29 -11.18 7.17
C LEU A 190 8.51 -12.69 7.03
N HIS A 191 8.84 -13.37 8.12
CA HIS A 191 9.15 -14.81 8.11
C HIS A 191 7.94 -15.70 8.41
N THR A 192 6.86 -15.13 8.92
CA THR A 192 5.65 -15.87 9.31
C THR A 192 4.57 -15.90 8.22
N VAL A 193 4.81 -15.24 7.09
CA VAL A 193 3.88 -15.25 5.95
C VAL A 193 3.94 -16.62 5.29
N ARG A 194 2.77 -17.24 5.08
CA ARG A 194 2.66 -18.50 4.34
C ARG A 194 3.26 -18.32 2.94
N GLN A 195 4.17 -19.21 2.56
CA GLN A 195 4.77 -19.21 1.22
C GLN A 195 3.69 -19.32 0.14
N PHE A 196 3.90 -18.62 -0.96
CA PHE A 196 3.05 -18.70 -2.14
C PHE A 196 3.92 -18.74 -3.39
N PHE A 197 3.95 -19.90 -4.04
CA PHE A 197 4.61 -20.12 -5.32
C PHE A 197 3.56 -20.14 -6.43
N MET A 198 3.91 -19.61 -7.59
CA MET A 198 3.06 -19.57 -8.79
C MET A 198 3.96 -19.67 -10.01
N GLU A 199 3.53 -20.41 -11.02
CA GLU A 199 4.19 -20.55 -12.32
C GLU A 199 3.10 -20.63 -13.39
N ASP A 200 3.32 -19.97 -14.51
CA ASP A 200 2.45 -20.04 -15.68
C ASP A 200 3.05 -21.04 -16.69
N ILE A 201 2.21 -21.94 -17.22
CA ILE A 201 2.60 -22.93 -18.22
C ILE A 201 1.76 -22.71 -19.47
N VAL A 202 2.42 -22.29 -20.56
CA VAL A 202 1.80 -22.13 -21.88
C VAL A 202 2.07 -23.39 -22.69
N LEU A 203 1.04 -24.21 -22.93
CA LEU A 203 1.20 -25.49 -23.62
C LEU A 203 1.77 -25.34 -25.05
N ALA A 204 1.43 -24.25 -25.74
CA ALA A 204 1.88 -23.98 -27.11
C ALA A 204 3.40 -23.73 -27.21
N ASP A 205 4.06 -23.35 -26.12
CA ASP A 205 5.51 -23.10 -26.09
C ASP A 205 6.33 -24.40 -26.04
N HIS A 206 5.67 -25.55 -25.86
CA HIS A 206 6.31 -26.86 -25.73
C HIS A 206 5.70 -27.92 -26.68
N PRO A 207 5.76 -27.71 -28.02
CA PRO A 207 5.15 -28.61 -29.00
C PRO A 207 5.79 -30.01 -29.01
N ASP A 208 7.07 -30.12 -28.60
CA ASP A 208 7.78 -31.39 -28.49
C ASP A 208 7.26 -32.27 -27.35
N ILE A 209 6.60 -31.68 -26.35
CA ILE A 209 6.09 -32.34 -25.16
C ILE A 209 4.56 -32.54 -25.27
N PHE A 210 3.86 -31.54 -25.78
CA PHE A 210 2.40 -31.52 -25.88
C PHE A 210 1.95 -31.52 -27.34
N ASN A 211 1.68 -32.71 -27.90
CA ASN A 211 1.13 -32.85 -29.24
C ASN A 211 -0.42 -32.77 -29.22
N PRO A 212 -1.04 -31.75 -29.84
CA PRO A 212 -2.50 -31.60 -29.87
C PRO A 212 -3.27 -32.78 -30.48
N ASP A 213 -2.66 -33.48 -31.45
CA ASP A 213 -3.29 -34.59 -32.18
C ASP A 213 -3.15 -35.93 -31.45
N ASN A 214 -2.41 -35.98 -30.33
CA ASN A 214 -2.20 -37.21 -29.57
C ASN A 214 -3.41 -37.49 -28.66
N PRO A 215 -4.10 -38.64 -28.79
CA PRO A 215 -5.24 -38.99 -27.92
C PRO A 215 -4.90 -39.06 -26.42
N LYS A 216 -3.62 -39.20 -26.07
CA LYS A 216 -3.10 -39.23 -24.68
C LYS A 216 -2.48 -37.91 -24.23
N VAL A 217 -2.60 -36.82 -24.99
CA VAL A 217 -2.00 -35.53 -24.65
C VAL A 217 -2.51 -35.00 -23.31
N THR A 218 -3.80 -35.15 -23.02
CA THR A 218 -4.40 -34.73 -21.75
C THR A 218 -3.74 -35.41 -20.55
N GLN A 219 -3.44 -36.71 -20.67
CA GLN A 219 -2.74 -37.45 -19.62
C GLN A 219 -1.30 -36.99 -19.46
N THR A 220 -0.63 -36.66 -20.58
CA THR A 220 0.75 -36.13 -20.58
C THR A 220 0.83 -34.77 -19.89
N VAL A 221 -0.12 -33.87 -20.19
CA VAL A 221 -0.26 -32.56 -19.53
C VAL A 221 -0.48 -32.75 -18.04
N GLN A 222 -1.41 -33.64 -17.64
CA GLN A 222 -1.68 -33.91 -16.23
C GLN A 222 -0.44 -34.42 -15.49
N SER A 223 0.31 -35.36 -16.07
CA SER A 223 1.57 -35.85 -15.50
C SER A 223 2.61 -34.74 -15.36
N PHE A 224 2.75 -33.87 -16.36
CA PHE A 224 3.66 -32.73 -16.30
C PHE A 224 3.30 -31.75 -15.17
N CYS A 225 2.01 -31.41 -15.02
CA CYS A 225 1.55 -30.54 -13.94
C CYS A 225 1.83 -31.14 -12.56
N LEU A 226 1.68 -32.46 -12.39
CA LEU A 226 2.00 -33.14 -11.12
C LEU A 226 3.48 -33.00 -10.77
N GLU A 227 4.38 -33.18 -11.73
CA GLU A 227 5.82 -33.01 -11.50
C GLU A 227 6.19 -31.56 -11.19
N LYS A 228 5.60 -30.59 -11.89
CA LYS A 228 5.78 -29.16 -11.59
C LYS A 228 5.31 -28.77 -10.20
N ILE A 229 4.13 -29.25 -9.79
CA ILE A 229 3.63 -29.01 -8.43
C ILE A 229 4.55 -29.66 -7.38
N LYS A 230 5.06 -30.88 -7.63
CA LYS A 230 6.02 -31.52 -6.72
C LYS A 230 7.31 -30.70 -6.60
N GLU A 231 7.86 -30.22 -7.71
CA GLU A 231 9.05 -29.35 -7.70
C GLU A 231 8.82 -28.09 -6.85
N MET A 232 7.66 -27.45 -6.98
CA MET A 232 7.31 -26.28 -6.15
C MET A 232 7.21 -26.64 -4.66
N LEU A 233 6.62 -27.79 -4.33
CA LEU A 233 6.50 -28.27 -2.95
C LEU A 233 7.87 -28.61 -2.35
N GLU A 234 8.76 -29.23 -3.11
CA GLU A 234 10.15 -29.50 -2.69
C GLU A 234 10.92 -28.19 -2.47
N ASN A 235 10.75 -27.20 -3.33
CA ASN A 235 11.35 -25.88 -3.15
C ASN A 235 10.79 -25.14 -1.92
N ALA A 236 9.56 -25.43 -1.51
CA ALA A 236 8.97 -24.87 -0.29
C ALA A 236 9.56 -25.50 0.99
N GLU A 237 9.96 -26.77 0.93
CA GLU A 237 10.57 -27.52 2.05
C GLU A 237 12.05 -27.13 2.30
N ARG A 238 12.75 -26.61 1.26
CA ARG A 238 14.14 -26.13 1.34
C ARG A 238 14.28 -24.79 2.06
#